data_AF-A0A9Q5TDB8-F1
#
_entry.id   AF-A0A9Q5TDB8-F1
#
_cell.length_a   1.000
_cell.length_b   1.000
_cell.length_c   1.000
_cell.angle_alpha   90.00
_cell.angle_beta   90.00
_cell.angle_gamma   90.00
#
_symmetry.space_group_name_H-M   'P 1'
#
loop_
_entity.id
_entity.type
_entity.pdbx_description
1 polymer ?
#
loop_
_entity_poly.entity_id
_entity_poly.type
_entity_poly.pdbx_seq_one_letter_code
_entity_poly.pdbx_strand_id
1 'polypeptide(L)'
;MNAYLTYDRIEDRRWAEQQLTDEKEKWIDDRAQQIIDMMPKEPSGLFHFSVPIDASPYEGLRSDKAGEAYNDFISAVAYAQAEYDWEHRTGCPF
;
A
#
# COMPACT_ATOMS: atom_id res chain seq x y z
N MET A 1 9.97 25.13 -40.21
CA MET A 1 10.77 24.04 -39.61
C MET A 1 10.97 24.36 -38.14
N ASN A 2 9.99 24.05 -37.28
CA ASN A 2 10.02 24.37 -35.83
C ASN A 2 8.99 23.57 -35.01
N ALA A 3 8.06 22.88 -35.70
CA ALA A 3 7.10 21.99 -35.06
C ALA A 3 7.80 20.77 -34.43
N TYR A 4 8.70 20.11 -35.16
CA TYR A 4 9.39 18.89 -34.70
C TYR A 4 10.19 19.08 -33.40
N LEU A 5 10.98 20.16 -33.28
CA LEU A 5 11.72 20.48 -32.04
C LEU A 5 10.80 20.78 -30.84
N THR A 6 9.57 21.19 -31.09
CA THR A 6 8.58 21.46 -30.04
C THR A 6 7.86 20.18 -29.64
N TYR A 7 7.59 19.28 -30.60
CA TYR A 7 7.06 17.94 -30.34
C TYR A 7 8.03 17.11 -29.48
N ASP A 8 9.32 17.07 -29.84
CA ASP A 8 10.34 16.32 -29.07
C ASP A 8 10.36 16.75 -27.60
N ARG A 9 10.29 18.06 -27.31
CA ARG A 9 10.28 18.58 -25.93
C ARG A 9 9.00 18.24 -25.16
N ILE A 10 7.86 18.09 -25.85
CA ILE A 10 6.59 17.70 -25.22
C ILE A 10 6.60 16.20 -24.91
N GLU A 11 7.13 15.39 -25.83
CA GLU A 11 7.30 13.95 -25.61
C GLU A 11 8.31 13.66 -24.50
N ASP A 12 9.45 14.35 -24.46
CA ASP A 12 10.44 14.24 -23.37
C ASP A 12 9.84 14.57 -22.00
N ARG A 13 8.98 15.60 -21.93
CA ARG A 13 8.26 15.95 -20.69
C ARG A 13 7.27 14.88 -20.28
N ARG A 14 6.47 14.35 -21.22
CA ARG A 14 5.53 13.25 -20.94
C ARG A 14 6.25 12.01 -20.47
N TRP A 15 7.40 11.69 -21.07
CA TRP A 15 8.23 10.57 -20.66
C TRP A 15 8.74 10.76 -19.23
N ALA A 16 9.25 11.95 -18.89
CA ALA A 16 9.69 12.26 -17.54
C ALA A 16 8.55 12.21 -16.51
N GLU A 17 7.36 12.71 -16.85
CA GLU A 17 6.17 12.64 -15.99
C GLU A 17 5.70 11.19 -15.75
N GLN A 18 5.71 10.36 -16.81
CA GLN A 18 5.38 8.95 -16.69
C GLN A 18 6.39 8.21 -15.80
N GLN A 19 7.69 8.42 -16.00
CA GLN A 19 8.73 7.81 -15.17
C GLN A 19 8.56 8.17 -13.69
N LEU A 20 8.27 9.43 -13.37
CA LEU A 20 8.01 9.86 -11.98
C LEU A 20 6.77 9.19 -11.38
N THR A 21 5.76 8.91 -12.21
CA THR A 21 4.54 8.21 -11.80
C THR A 21 4.83 6.74 -11.53
N ASP A 22 5.52 6.07 -12.45
CA ASP A 22 5.91 4.67 -12.33
C ASP A 22 6.83 4.45 -11.11
N GLU A 23 7.77 5.37 -10.87
CA GLU A 23 8.64 5.35 -9.69
C GLU A 23 7.85 5.52 -8.39
N LYS A 24 6.85 6.41 -8.38
CA LYS A 24 5.95 6.59 -7.22
C LYS A 24 5.16 5.33 -6.95
N GLU A 25 4.47 4.80 -7.97
CA GLU A 25 3.62 3.62 -7.84
C GLU A 25 4.43 2.42 -7.35
N LYS A 26 5.58 2.17 -7.95
CA LYS A 26 6.49 1.10 -7.52
C LYS A 26 6.93 1.26 -6.07
N TRP A 27 7.29 2.48 -5.66
CA TRP A 27 7.70 2.73 -4.28
C TRP A 27 6.54 2.46 -3.30
N ILE A 28 5.32 2.86 -3.65
CA ILE A 28 4.11 2.62 -2.84
C ILE A 28 3.84 1.12 -2.74
N ASP A 29 3.92 0.38 -3.84
CA ASP A 29 3.74 -1.08 -3.85
C ASP A 29 4.78 -1.78 -2.98
N ASP A 30 6.06 -1.44 -3.15
CA ASP A 30 7.15 -2.01 -2.34
C ASP A 30 6.93 -1.72 -0.85
N ARG A 31 6.47 -0.50 -0.51
CA ARG A 31 6.20 -0.09 0.87
C ARG A 31 4.97 -0.79 1.44
N ALA A 32 3.89 -0.90 0.69
CA ALA A 32 2.68 -1.60 1.10
C ALA A 32 2.98 -3.08 1.35
N GLN A 33 3.77 -3.72 0.48
CA GLN A 33 4.17 -5.11 0.65
C GLN A 33 4.98 -5.33 1.93
N GLN A 34 5.91 -4.43 2.26
CA GLN A 34 6.64 -4.48 3.54
C GLN A 34 5.68 -4.45 4.74
N ILE A 35 4.63 -3.61 4.68
CA ILE A 35 3.64 -3.51 5.76
C ILE A 35 2.83 -4.80 5.86
N ILE A 36 2.33 -5.32 4.74
CA ILE A 36 1.58 -6.60 4.68
C ILE A 36 2.41 -7.76 5.22
N ASP A 37 3.71 -7.77 4.94
CA ASP A 37 4.61 -8.83 5.43
C ASP A 37 4.78 -8.82 6.95
N MET A 38 4.63 -7.67 7.60
CA MET A 38 4.67 -7.52 9.05
C MET A 38 3.35 -7.85 9.75
N MET A 39 2.22 -7.89 9.01
CA MET A 39 0.91 -8.19 9.56
C MET A 39 0.76 -9.69 9.87
N PRO A 40 -0.04 -10.07 10.88
CA PRO A 40 -0.44 -11.46 11.08
C PRO A 40 -1.01 -12.07 9.80
N LYS A 41 -0.76 -13.37 9.57
CA LYS A 41 -1.28 -14.06 8.37
C LYS A 41 -2.74 -14.49 8.50
N GLU A 42 -3.28 -14.46 9.71
CA GLU A 42 -4.67 -14.82 10.00
C GLU A 42 -5.35 -13.74 10.85
N PRO A 43 -6.67 -13.52 10.68
CA PRO A 43 -7.43 -12.55 11.46
C PRO A 43 -7.31 -12.79 12.97
N SER A 44 -7.20 -14.07 13.36
CA SER A 44 -7.06 -14.50 14.74
C SER A 44 -5.86 -13.86 15.45
N GLY A 45 -4.78 -13.54 14.71
CA GLY A 45 -3.59 -12.92 15.27
C GLY A 45 -3.84 -11.53 15.87
N LEU A 46 -4.78 -10.75 15.31
CA LEU A 46 -5.15 -9.46 15.88
C LEU A 46 -6.16 -9.59 17.04
N PHE A 47 -7.08 -10.54 16.95
CA PHE A 47 -8.15 -10.71 17.94
C PHE A 47 -7.64 -11.27 19.27
N HIS A 48 -6.62 -12.13 19.26
CA HIS A 48 -6.06 -12.71 20.50
C HIS A 48 -5.47 -11.66 21.44
N PHE A 49 -5.10 -10.47 20.95
CA PHE A 49 -4.57 -9.40 21.80
C PHE A 49 -5.65 -8.61 22.55
N SER A 50 -6.91 -8.65 22.09
CA SER A 50 -7.97 -7.77 22.58
C SER A 50 -9.16 -8.51 23.19
N VAL A 51 -9.39 -9.77 22.81
CA VAL A 51 -10.52 -10.57 23.27
C VAL A 51 -10.03 -11.76 24.10
N PRO A 52 -10.59 -11.99 25.31
CA PRO A 52 -10.31 -13.20 26.09
C PRO A 52 -10.54 -14.47 25.25
N ILE A 53 -9.64 -15.46 25.42
CA ILE A 53 -9.65 -16.69 24.61
C ILE A 53 -10.99 -17.44 24.72
N ASP A 54 -11.59 -17.46 25.90
CA ASP A 54 -12.88 -18.11 26.19
C ASP A 54 -14.09 -17.41 25.54
N ALA A 55 -13.95 -16.14 25.17
CA ALA A 55 -14.97 -15.36 24.47
C ALA A 55 -14.66 -15.14 22.98
N SER A 56 -13.53 -15.68 22.49
CA SER A 56 -13.08 -15.45 21.11
C SER A 56 -13.95 -16.23 20.11
N PRO A 57 -14.47 -15.59 19.03
CA PRO A 57 -15.30 -16.24 18.02
C PRO A 57 -14.44 -17.09 17.05
N TYR A 58 -13.82 -18.13 17.58
CA TYR A 58 -12.74 -18.89 16.94
C TYR A 58 -13.11 -19.45 15.55
N GLU A 59 -14.25 -20.12 15.43
CA GLU A 59 -14.72 -20.68 14.15
C GLU A 59 -15.01 -19.59 13.12
N GLY A 60 -15.54 -18.44 13.56
CA GLY A 60 -15.77 -17.30 12.68
C GLY A 60 -14.47 -16.74 12.13
N LEU A 61 -13.45 -16.58 12.99
CA LEU A 61 -12.13 -16.07 12.62
C LEU A 61 -11.35 -16.99 11.67
N ARG A 62 -11.68 -18.29 11.66
CA ARG A 62 -11.07 -19.28 10.77
C ARG A 62 -11.84 -19.50 9.46
N SER A 63 -12.99 -18.86 9.30
CA SER A 63 -13.77 -18.99 8.07
C SER A 63 -13.04 -18.31 6.91
N ASP A 64 -13.19 -18.86 5.69
CA ASP A 64 -12.61 -18.28 4.48
C ASP A 64 -13.03 -16.82 4.28
N LYS A 65 -14.30 -16.51 4.58
CA LYS A 65 -14.84 -15.15 4.54
C LYS A 65 -14.13 -14.18 5.47
N ALA A 66 -13.71 -14.64 6.65
CA ALA A 66 -12.93 -13.82 7.57
C ALA A 66 -11.51 -13.59 7.04
N GLY A 67 -10.90 -14.61 6.43
CA GLY A 67 -9.62 -14.48 5.74
C GLY A 67 -9.65 -13.48 4.59
N GLU A 68 -10.65 -13.57 3.71
CA GLU A 68 -10.85 -12.63 2.59
C GLU A 68 -11.01 -11.19 3.09
N ALA A 69 -11.95 -10.96 4.01
CA ALA A 69 -12.20 -9.62 4.56
C ALA A 69 -10.97 -9.05 5.29
N TYR A 70 -10.18 -9.92 5.92
CA TYR A 70 -8.94 -9.51 6.57
C TYR A 70 -7.86 -9.15 5.57
N ASN A 71 -7.70 -9.91 4.48
CA ASN A 71 -6.75 -9.59 3.41
C ASN A 71 -7.08 -8.25 2.75
N ASP A 72 -8.36 -7.96 2.51
CA ASP A 72 -8.81 -6.67 2.02
C ASP A 72 -8.48 -5.55 3.01
N PHE A 73 -8.73 -5.78 4.30
CA PHE A 73 -8.42 -4.82 5.36
C PHE A 73 -6.91 -4.50 5.45
N ILE A 74 -6.04 -5.52 5.54
CA ILE A 74 -4.59 -5.28 5.66
C ILE A 74 -4.03 -4.62 4.41
N SER A 75 -4.57 -4.95 3.22
CA SER A 75 -4.18 -4.30 1.97
C SER A 75 -4.56 -2.82 1.99
N ALA A 76 -5.81 -2.51 2.35
CA ALA A 76 -6.27 -1.12 2.43
C ALA A 76 -5.44 -0.29 3.43
N VAL A 77 -5.14 -0.84 4.60
CA VAL A 77 -4.29 -0.18 5.61
C VAL A 77 -2.87 0.03 5.08
N ALA A 78 -2.28 -1.00 4.45
CA ALA A 78 -0.91 -0.93 3.94
C ALA A 78 -0.76 0.12 2.83
N TYR A 79 -1.68 0.14 1.87
CA TYR A 79 -1.66 1.13 0.79
C TYR A 79 -1.92 2.55 1.28
N ALA A 80 -2.88 2.75 2.19
CA ALA A 80 -3.13 4.06 2.79
C ALA A 80 -1.89 4.58 3.57
N GLN A 81 -1.22 3.71 4.31
CA GLN A 81 0.01 4.06 5.01
C GLN A 81 1.17 4.32 4.06
N ALA A 82 1.31 3.54 2.98
CA ALA A 82 2.34 3.75 1.97
C ALA A 82 2.14 5.10 1.24
N GLU A 83 0.91 5.45 0.87
CA GLU A 83 0.60 6.77 0.30
C GLU A 83 0.96 7.90 1.28
N TYR A 84 0.58 7.76 2.54
CA TYR A 84 0.95 8.71 3.59
C TYR A 84 2.47 8.86 3.70
N ASP A 85 3.20 7.75 3.79
CA ASP A 85 4.67 7.75 3.89
C ASP A 85 5.30 8.41 2.65
N TRP A 86 4.76 8.19 1.45
CA TRP A 86 5.24 8.84 0.23
C TRP A 86 5.06 10.36 0.26
N GLU A 87 3.88 10.83 0.65
CA GLU A 87 3.57 12.26 0.74
C GLU A 87 4.43 12.96 1.80
N HIS A 88 4.80 12.24 2.86
CA HIS A 88 5.57 12.77 3.98
C HIS A 88 7.07 12.46 3.89
N ARG A 89 7.53 11.75 2.86
CA ARG A 89 8.95 11.45 2.64
C ARG A 89 9.81 12.71 2.45
N THR A 90 9.18 13.81 2.03
CA THR A 90 9.83 15.12 1.81
C THR A 90 9.61 16.08 2.98
N GLY A 91 8.97 15.64 4.07
CA GLY A 91 8.68 16.43 5.27
C GLY A 91 9.88 16.54 6.22
N CYS A 92 10.62 17.65 6.08
CA CYS A 92 11.59 18.28 7.01
C CYS A 92 12.67 17.42 7.72
N PRO A 93 13.96 17.76 7.53
CA PRO A 93 15.05 17.25 8.36
C PRO A 93 15.03 17.99 9.72
N PHE A 94 14.46 17.37 10.75
CA PHE A 94 14.70 17.78 12.14
C PHE A 94 14.99 16.55 12.99
#